data_AF-A0A0F9IK80-F1
#
_entry.id   AF-A0A0F9IK80-F1
#
_cell.length_a   1.000
_cell.length_b   1.000
_cell.length_c   1.000
_cell.angle_alpha   90.00
_cell.angle_beta   90.00
_cell.angle_gamma   90.00
#
_symmetry.space_group_name_H-M   'P 1'
#
loop_
_entity.id
_entity.type
_entity.pdbx_description
1 polymer ?
#
loop_
_entity_poly.entity_id
_entity_poly.type
_entity_poly.pdbx_seq_one_letter_code
_entity_poly.pdbx_strand_id
1 'polypeptide(L)'
;MEHRPLPAPYQDPTWQQQLDAIAPHDGTDDVWLHLYWEEGYPWEPINRWMIGKVLTRIPLMFRDALEGPDPRTQGHYDEIERVFKTKASCSRRQWDYFQKTGHMLQSYWVVQGGKGGHRVDYNQVEGRISALHGGPQQPPRPGDLQYQAPNQITFEALTNIRALLGAQAIIRSGEGTVLAADEKRGLETMRGDVWNWMKEQMEESCDELAFHMKDEMHMAPDGDSSAINRGLEEVEESFITEGA
;
A
#
# COMPACT_ATOMS: atom_id res chain seq x y z
N MET A 1 -22.04 -17.31 17.48
CA MET A 1 -20.69 -17.90 17.57
C MET A 1 -19.73 -16.77 17.86
N GLU A 2 -19.11 -16.73 19.04
CA GLU A 2 -18.05 -15.75 19.33
C GLU A 2 -16.79 -16.19 18.59
N HIS A 3 -16.50 -15.55 17.45
CA HIS A 3 -15.25 -15.77 16.73
C HIS A 3 -14.12 -15.05 17.47
N ARG A 4 -13.27 -15.84 18.13
CA ARG A 4 -12.04 -15.36 18.75
C ARG A 4 -11.09 -14.92 17.62
N PRO A 5 -10.57 -13.67 17.62
CA PRO A 5 -9.56 -13.27 16.65
C PRO A 5 -8.36 -14.23 16.74
N LEU A 6 -7.79 -14.60 15.59
CA LEU A 6 -6.55 -15.35 15.57
C LEU A 6 -5.49 -14.49 16.26
N PRO A 7 -4.72 -15.03 17.23
CA PRO A 7 -3.68 -14.24 17.86
C PRO A 7 -2.72 -13.75 16.79
N ALA A 8 -2.31 -12.47 16.89
CA ALA A 8 -1.25 -11.94 16.04
C ALA A 8 -0.07 -12.91 16.05
N PRO A 9 0.55 -13.18 14.89
CA PRO A 9 1.73 -14.02 14.85
C PRO A 9 2.83 -13.38 15.70
N TYR A 10 3.79 -14.21 16.13
CA TYR A 10 4.94 -13.77 16.90
C TYR A 10 5.57 -12.52 16.25
N GLN A 11 5.60 -11.42 17.00
CA GLN A 11 6.28 -10.20 16.62
C GLN A 11 7.72 -10.29 17.11
N ASP A 12 8.68 -10.39 16.20
CA ASP A 12 10.08 -10.27 16.56
C ASP A 12 10.34 -8.81 17.01
N PRO A 13 10.76 -8.56 18.25
CA PRO A 13 11.00 -7.20 18.73
C PRO A 13 12.08 -6.46 17.94
N THR A 14 12.97 -7.20 17.25
CA THR A 14 14.02 -6.59 16.42
C THR A 14 13.49 -5.92 15.16
N TRP A 15 12.29 -6.28 14.68
CA TRP A 15 11.71 -5.67 13.47
C TRP A 15 11.38 -4.19 13.67
N GLN A 16 10.79 -3.83 14.81
CA GLN A 16 10.53 -2.42 15.10
C GLN A 16 11.86 -1.67 15.30
N GLN A 17 12.86 -2.27 15.94
CA GLN A 17 14.19 -1.66 16.09
C GLN A 17 14.86 -1.37 14.73
N GLN A 18 14.69 -2.26 13.75
CA GLN A 18 15.20 -2.05 12.39
C GLN A 18 14.45 -0.91 11.68
N LEU A 19 13.13 -0.79 11.87
CA LEU A 19 12.38 0.37 11.37
C LEU A 19 12.80 1.66 12.04
N ASP A 20 13.03 1.65 13.35
CA ASP A 20 13.47 2.83 14.10
C ASP A 20 14.89 3.25 13.67
N ALA A 21 15.74 2.31 13.25
CA ALA A 21 17.05 2.64 12.67
C ALA A 21 16.92 3.29 11.29
N ILE A 22 15.95 2.85 10.47
CA ILE A 22 15.66 3.48 9.18
C ILE A 22 15.04 4.84 9.40
N ALA A 23 14.01 4.93 10.23
CA ALA A 23 13.26 6.14 10.49
C ALA A 23 13.16 6.46 11.99
N PRO A 24 14.21 7.09 12.55
CA PRO A 24 14.26 7.40 13.97
C PRO A 24 13.10 8.28 14.41
N HIS A 25 12.52 7.93 15.55
CA HIS A 25 11.60 8.80 16.28
C HIS A 25 12.40 9.59 17.32
N ASP A 26 13.06 10.66 16.91
CA ASP A 26 13.83 11.55 17.80
C ASP A 26 13.03 12.78 18.26
N GLY A 27 11.74 12.84 17.91
CA GLY A 27 10.83 13.94 18.23
C GLY A 27 11.01 15.18 17.35
N THR A 28 11.94 15.17 16.40
CA THR A 28 12.16 16.29 15.46
C THR A 28 11.36 16.12 14.17
N ASP A 29 11.17 14.88 13.73
CA ASP A 29 10.38 14.54 12.55
C ASP A 29 8.88 14.51 12.88
N ASP A 30 8.06 15.13 12.00
CA ASP A 30 6.59 15.07 12.10
C ASP A 30 6.03 13.68 11.73
N VAL A 31 6.87 12.76 11.27
CA VAL A 31 6.49 11.44 10.78
C VAL A 31 7.51 10.36 11.18
N TRP A 32 7.05 9.23 11.71
CA TRP A 32 7.88 8.02 11.90
C TRP A 32 7.16 6.76 11.40
N LEU A 33 7.87 5.62 11.38
CA LEU A 33 7.33 4.34 10.92
C LEU A 33 6.95 3.44 12.10
N HIS A 34 5.81 2.77 11.98
CA HIS A 34 5.32 1.84 13.00
C HIS A 34 4.86 0.52 12.37
N LEU A 35 5.39 -0.59 12.88
CA LEU A 35 4.97 -1.93 12.49
C LEU A 35 3.74 -2.36 13.28
N TYR A 36 2.71 -2.82 12.58
CA TYR A 36 1.50 -3.36 13.22
C TYR A 36 0.95 -4.54 12.43
N TRP A 37 0.29 -5.45 13.16
CA TRP A 37 -0.44 -6.55 12.54
C TRP A 37 -1.85 -6.10 12.16
N GLU A 38 -2.22 -6.27 10.91
CA GLU A 38 -3.57 -6.04 10.40
C GLU A 38 -4.29 -7.37 10.23
N GLU A 39 -5.14 -7.70 11.20
CA GLU A 39 -6.00 -8.90 11.17
C GLU A 39 -7.02 -8.79 10.03
N GLY A 40 -7.45 -7.57 9.67
CA GLY A 40 -8.61 -7.34 8.83
C GLY A 40 -9.90 -7.66 9.57
N TYR A 41 -10.90 -8.14 8.85
CA TYR A 41 -12.22 -8.45 9.39
C TYR A 41 -12.61 -9.89 9.08
N PRO A 42 -13.55 -10.49 9.81
CA PRO A 42 -13.99 -11.86 9.52
C PRO A 42 -14.44 -12.09 8.07
N TRP A 43 -15.02 -11.06 7.44
CA TRP A 43 -15.48 -11.09 6.05
C TRP A 43 -14.44 -10.57 5.03
N GLU A 44 -13.36 -9.96 5.52
CA GLU A 44 -12.25 -9.45 4.70
C GLU A 44 -10.95 -9.60 5.51
N PRO A 45 -10.49 -10.84 5.72
CA PRO A 45 -9.32 -11.11 6.53
C PRO A 45 -8.08 -10.65 5.78
N ILE A 46 -7.27 -9.80 6.42
CA ILE A 46 -6.00 -9.34 5.84
C ILE A 46 -4.89 -10.25 6.37
N ASN A 47 -4.76 -10.35 7.69
CA ASN A 47 -3.74 -11.15 8.37
C ASN A 47 -2.34 -10.94 7.78
N ARG A 48 -1.86 -9.68 7.79
CA ARG A 48 -0.52 -9.30 7.31
C ARG A 48 0.14 -8.32 8.27
N TRP A 49 1.48 -8.33 8.26
CA TRP A 49 2.25 -7.23 8.82
C TRP A 49 2.13 -6.02 7.90
N MET A 50 1.85 -4.87 8.48
CA MET A 50 1.79 -3.59 7.80
C MET A 50 2.73 -2.61 8.48
N ILE A 51 3.25 -1.67 7.71
CA ILE A 51 3.99 -0.54 8.25
C ILE A 51 3.18 0.71 7.95
N GLY A 52 2.93 1.48 9.00
CA GLY A 52 2.21 2.73 8.94
C GLY A 52 3.16 3.90 9.16
N LYS A 53 2.81 5.03 8.54
CA LYS A 53 3.35 6.33 8.90
C LYS A 53 2.54 6.85 10.08
N VAL A 54 3.22 7.18 11.16
CA VAL A 54 2.58 7.86 12.29
C VAL A 54 2.80 9.35 12.11
N LEU A 55 1.73 10.12 12.16
CA LEU A 55 1.73 11.56 12.00
C LEU A 55 1.57 12.24 13.36
N THR A 56 2.50 13.12 13.72
CA THR A 56 2.35 14.02 14.88
C THR A 56 1.28 15.07 14.61
N ARG A 57 1.27 15.63 13.39
CA ARG A 57 0.34 16.65 12.93
C ARG A 57 -0.81 16.02 12.17
N ILE A 58 -1.92 15.86 12.87
CA ILE A 58 -3.14 15.29 12.33
C ILE A 58 -3.82 16.30 11.41
N PRO A 59 -4.10 15.97 10.13
CA PRO A 59 -4.83 16.85 9.24
C PRO A 59 -6.23 17.15 9.80
N LEU A 60 -6.66 18.41 9.73
CA LEU A 60 -7.91 18.88 10.37
C LEU A 60 -9.13 18.04 9.98
N MET A 61 -9.21 17.58 8.72
CA MET A 61 -10.30 16.75 8.20
C MET A 61 -10.49 15.40 8.91
N PHE A 62 -9.48 14.90 9.63
CA PHE A 62 -9.57 13.65 10.38
C PHE A 62 -9.82 13.85 11.88
N ARG A 63 -9.63 15.07 12.40
CA ARG A 63 -9.65 15.30 13.86
C ARG A 63 -11.00 14.94 14.47
N ASP A 64 -12.10 15.44 13.91
CA ASP A 64 -13.46 15.16 14.40
C ASP A 64 -13.78 13.66 14.38
N ALA A 65 -13.34 12.93 13.36
CA ALA A 65 -13.56 11.48 13.25
C ALA A 65 -12.69 10.67 14.22
N LEU A 66 -11.46 11.12 14.48
CA LEU A 66 -10.53 10.46 15.40
C LEU A 66 -10.90 10.69 16.87
N GLU A 67 -11.39 11.89 17.22
CA GLU A 67 -11.90 12.24 18.57
C GLU A 67 -13.33 11.71 18.81
N GLY A 68 -14.05 11.39 17.73
CA GLY A 68 -15.41 10.87 17.75
C GLY A 68 -15.54 9.41 18.21
N PRO A 69 -16.75 8.84 18.12
CA PRO A 69 -16.96 7.45 18.46
C PRO A 69 -16.27 6.52 17.45
N ASP A 70 -16.07 5.28 17.88
CA ASP A 70 -15.51 4.20 17.07
C ASP A 70 -16.17 4.13 15.67
N PRO A 71 -15.39 4.24 14.57
CA PRO A 71 -15.90 4.19 13.19
C PRO A 71 -16.76 2.96 12.86
N ARG A 72 -16.60 1.87 13.61
CA ARG A 72 -17.38 0.64 13.44
C ARG A 72 -18.77 0.70 14.06
N THR A 73 -18.97 1.60 15.02
CA THR A 73 -20.31 1.84 15.61
C THR A 73 -21.19 2.72 14.72
N GLN A 74 -20.60 3.38 13.71
CA GLN A 74 -21.28 4.33 12.82
C GLN A 74 -21.55 3.78 11.40
N GLY A 75 -21.22 2.52 11.15
CA GLY A 75 -21.32 1.90 9.83
C GLY A 75 -22.07 0.57 9.83
N HIS A 76 -22.18 -0.03 8.65
CA HIS A 76 -22.71 -1.38 8.48
C HIS A 76 -21.92 -2.10 7.37
N TYR A 77 -21.88 -3.42 7.45
CA TYR A 77 -21.35 -4.24 6.38
C TYR A 77 -22.42 -4.42 5.30
N ASP A 78 -22.07 -4.14 4.05
CA ASP A 78 -22.89 -4.42 2.88
C ASP A 78 -22.47 -5.78 2.33
N GLU A 79 -23.32 -6.80 2.47
CA GLU A 79 -23.02 -8.17 2.01
C GLU A 79 -22.97 -8.31 0.49
N ILE A 80 -23.67 -7.44 -0.24
CA ILE A 80 -23.75 -7.47 -1.71
C ILE A 80 -22.45 -6.90 -2.28
N GLU A 81 -22.06 -5.71 -1.82
CA GLU A 81 -20.83 -5.06 -2.24
C GLU A 81 -19.59 -5.61 -1.52
N ARG A 82 -19.80 -6.44 -0.49
CA ARG A 82 -18.78 -6.99 0.40
C ARG A 82 -17.87 -5.92 1.02
N VAL A 83 -18.42 -4.75 1.30
CA VAL A 83 -17.68 -3.59 1.82
C VAL A 83 -18.32 -3.05 3.09
N PHE A 84 -17.51 -2.59 4.03
CA PHE A 84 -18.04 -1.87 5.19
C PHE A 84 -18.29 -0.41 4.86
N LYS A 85 -19.55 0.00 4.85
CA LYS A 85 -19.97 1.38 4.61
C LYS A 85 -20.00 2.15 5.92
N THR A 86 -19.18 3.19 6.02
CA THR A 86 -19.17 4.12 7.15
C THR A 86 -19.10 5.56 6.67
N LYS A 87 -19.67 6.47 7.47
CA LYS A 87 -19.53 7.92 7.28
C LYS A 87 -18.26 8.47 7.94
N ALA A 88 -17.60 7.67 8.77
CA ALA A 88 -16.35 8.05 9.41
C ALA A 88 -15.28 8.28 8.33
N SER A 89 -14.56 9.41 8.43
CA SER A 89 -13.47 9.72 7.50
C SER A 89 -12.17 8.97 7.84
N CYS A 90 -12.09 8.29 8.98
CA CYS A 90 -10.93 7.50 9.40
C CYS A 90 -11.26 6.01 9.47
N SER A 91 -10.23 5.17 9.26
CA SER A 91 -10.36 3.74 9.47
C SER A 91 -10.34 3.40 10.97
N ARG A 92 -10.90 2.23 11.32
CA ARG A 92 -10.88 1.73 12.70
C ARG A 92 -9.47 1.68 13.28
N ARG A 93 -8.48 1.23 12.49
CA ARG A 93 -7.09 1.14 12.91
C ARG A 93 -6.51 2.51 13.26
N GLN A 94 -6.83 3.54 12.46
CA GLN A 94 -6.37 4.92 12.73
C GLN A 94 -6.99 5.45 14.01
N TRP A 95 -8.29 5.21 14.21
CA TRP A 95 -8.98 5.56 15.44
C TRP A 95 -8.39 4.85 16.66
N ASP A 96 -8.25 3.52 16.63
CA ASP A 96 -7.69 2.75 17.75
C ASP A 96 -6.27 3.21 18.11
N TYR A 97 -5.44 3.48 17.11
CA TYR A 97 -4.08 3.96 17.33
C TYR A 97 -4.06 5.37 17.93
N PHE A 98 -4.93 6.26 17.44
CA PHE A 98 -5.08 7.61 17.96
C PHE A 98 -5.56 7.61 19.41
N GLN A 99 -6.57 6.80 19.75
CA GLN A 99 -7.06 6.69 21.12
C GLN A 99 -5.98 6.22 22.10
N LYS A 100 -5.02 5.40 21.64
CA LYS A 100 -3.91 4.91 22.46
C LYS A 100 -2.74 5.87 22.58
N THR A 101 -2.47 6.67 21.53
CA THR A 101 -1.19 7.39 21.40
C THR A 101 -1.33 8.89 21.21
N GLY A 102 -2.52 9.39 20.87
CA GLY A 102 -2.73 10.78 20.44
C GLY A 102 -2.20 11.09 19.03
N HIS A 103 -1.74 10.08 18.29
CA HIS A 103 -1.17 10.23 16.95
C HIS A 103 -1.98 9.49 15.89
N MET A 104 -1.94 9.97 14.65
CA MET A 104 -2.67 9.33 13.56
C MET A 104 -1.76 8.34 12.84
N LEU A 105 -2.21 7.08 12.74
CA LEU A 105 -1.57 6.07 11.90
C LEU A 105 -2.13 6.16 10.48
N GLN A 106 -1.27 6.15 9.48
CA GLN A 106 -1.65 6.04 8.07
C GLN A 106 -0.96 4.81 7.48
N SER A 107 -1.74 3.85 6.99
CA SER A 107 -1.21 2.68 6.30
C SER A 107 -0.31 3.10 5.15
N TYR A 108 0.87 2.50 5.06
CA TYR A 108 1.88 2.95 4.10
C TYR A 108 2.47 1.81 3.28
N TRP A 109 2.79 0.70 3.94
CA TRP A 109 3.43 -0.47 3.33
C TRP A 109 2.74 -1.75 3.79
N VAL A 110 2.57 -2.70 2.89
CA VAL A 110 2.07 -4.05 3.18
C VAL A 110 3.23 -5.03 3.02
N VAL A 111 3.48 -5.87 4.02
CA VAL A 111 4.53 -6.90 3.94
C VAL A 111 3.94 -8.18 3.34
N GLN A 112 4.11 -8.35 2.03
CA GLN A 112 3.65 -9.50 1.23
C GLN A 112 4.44 -9.58 -0.08
N GLY A 113 4.39 -10.73 -0.76
CA GLY A 113 5.11 -10.96 -2.03
C GLY A 113 6.63 -11.14 -1.87
N GLY A 114 7.30 -11.54 -2.95
CA GLY A 114 8.74 -11.85 -2.98
C GLY A 114 9.70 -10.71 -2.63
N LYS A 115 9.28 -9.46 -2.87
CA LYS A 115 10.11 -8.25 -2.71
C LYS A 115 10.03 -7.54 -1.36
N GLY A 116 9.52 -8.22 -0.33
CA GLY A 116 9.44 -7.62 1.02
C GLY A 116 8.32 -6.59 1.17
N GLY A 117 7.35 -6.59 0.25
CA GLY A 117 6.16 -5.74 0.32
C GLY A 117 6.06 -4.67 -0.76
N HIS A 118 5.02 -3.86 -0.65
CA HIS A 118 4.77 -2.74 -1.56
C HIS A 118 3.96 -1.64 -0.86
N ARG A 119 3.82 -0.48 -1.51
CA ARG A 119 2.97 0.61 -1.03
C ARG A 119 1.51 0.16 -0.95
N VAL A 120 0.79 0.62 0.07
CA VAL A 120 -0.66 0.36 0.21
C VAL A 120 -1.44 1.02 -0.93
N ASP A 121 -1.07 2.25 -1.28
CA ASP A 121 -1.69 3.02 -2.36
C ASP A 121 -0.63 3.78 -3.15
N TYR A 122 -0.88 3.93 -4.45
CA TYR A 122 -0.18 4.88 -5.29
C TYR A 122 -0.84 6.25 -5.23
N ASN A 123 -0.03 7.31 -5.17
CA ASN A 123 -0.53 8.64 -5.47
C ASN A 123 -0.85 8.76 -6.98
N GLN A 124 -1.55 9.84 -7.37
CA GLN A 124 -1.96 10.04 -8.76
C GLN A 124 -0.78 10.05 -9.76
N VAL A 125 0.37 10.56 -9.34
CA VAL A 125 1.57 10.61 -10.19
C VAL A 125 2.16 9.22 -10.33
N GLU A 126 2.30 8.48 -9.25
CA GLU A 126 2.80 7.09 -9.22
C GLU A 126 1.94 6.17 -10.09
N GLY A 127 0.60 6.26 -9.96
CA GLY A 127 -0.31 5.46 -10.77
C GLY A 127 -0.25 5.81 -12.27
N ARG A 128 -0.09 7.09 -12.62
CA ARG A 128 0.08 7.52 -14.02
C ARG A 128 1.41 7.05 -14.60
N ILE A 129 2.48 7.20 -13.84
CA ILE A 129 3.81 6.71 -14.23
C ILE A 129 3.74 5.19 -14.44
N SER A 130 3.13 4.46 -13.52
CA SER A 130 2.93 3.02 -13.65
C SER A 130 2.21 2.65 -14.96
N ALA A 131 1.08 3.32 -15.24
CA ALA A 131 0.29 3.08 -16.45
C ALA A 131 1.04 3.41 -17.74
N LEU A 132 1.84 4.49 -17.77
CA LEU A 132 2.66 4.86 -18.93
C LEU A 132 3.65 3.77 -19.33
N HIS A 133 4.00 2.90 -18.39
CA HIS A 133 4.93 1.79 -18.59
C HIS A 133 4.23 0.42 -18.62
N GLY A 134 2.91 0.40 -18.78
CA GLY A 134 2.13 -0.84 -18.95
C GLY A 134 1.82 -1.59 -17.65
N GLY A 135 2.08 -1.01 -16.48
CA GLY A 135 1.72 -1.61 -15.20
C GLY A 135 0.40 -1.11 -14.61
N PRO A 136 0.00 -1.63 -13.44
CA PRO A 136 -1.30 -1.35 -12.84
C PRO A 136 -1.33 0.05 -12.21
N GLN A 137 -2.45 0.77 -12.36
CA GLN A 137 -2.61 2.11 -11.76
C GLN A 137 -2.68 2.10 -10.23
N GLN A 138 -2.87 0.93 -9.63
CA GLN A 138 -2.91 0.71 -8.18
C GLN A 138 -2.00 -0.46 -7.83
N PRO A 139 -1.36 -0.46 -6.66
CA PRO A 139 -0.63 -1.62 -6.19
C PRO A 139 -1.59 -2.79 -5.90
N PRO A 140 -1.07 -4.02 -5.73
CA PRO A 140 -1.84 -5.14 -5.22
C PRO A 140 -2.51 -4.78 -3.89
N ARG A 141 -3.69 -5.31 -3.61
CA ARG A 141 -4.37 -5.10 -2.32
C ARG A 141 -3.69 -5.93 -1.23
N PRO A 142 -3.78 -5.51 0.05
CA PRO A 142 -3.39 -6.39 1.15
C PRO A 142 -4.14 -7.73 1.07
N GLY A 143 -3.39 -8.82 0.97
CA GLY A 143 -3.93 -10.17 0.80
C GLY A 143 -3.82 -10.74 -0.62
N ASP A 144 -3.65 -9.91 -1.65
CA ASP A 144 -3.54 -10.37 -3.05
C ASP A 144 -2.27 -11.17 -3.32
N LEU A 145 -1.19 -10.89 -2.58
CA LEU A 145 0.08 -11.61 -2.67
C LEU A 145 0.29 -12.53 -1.46
N GLN A 146 1.20 -13.50 -1.64
CA GLN A 146 1.56 -14.43 -0.58
C GLN A 146 2.09 -13.69 0.66
N TYR A 147 1.60 -14.07 1.84
CA TYR A 147 2.11 -13.52 3.10
C TYR A 147 3.62 -13.78 3.24
N GLN A 148 4.34 -12.75 3.64
CA GLN A 148 5.71 -12.88 4.14
C GLN A 148 5.86 -12.11 5.45
N ALA A 149 6.68 -12.64 6.36
CA ALA A 149 7.08 -11.90 7.55
C ALA A 149 8.12 -10.82 7.18
N PRO A 150 8.21 -9.71 7.94
CA PRO A 150 9.27 -8.73 7.77
C PRO A 150 10.65 -9.38 7.79
N ASN A 151 11.47 -9.05 6.80
CA ASN A 151 12.80 -9.61 6.60
C ASN A 151 13.74 -8.52 6.06
N GLN A 152 15.01 -8.89 5.83
CA GLN A 152 16.03 -7.96 5.35
C GLN A 152 15.61 -7.23 4.05
N ILE A 153 14.96 -7.93 3.11
CA ILE A 153 14.48 -7.36 1.84
C ILE A 153 13.43 -6.27 2.11
N THR A 154 12.54 -6.49 3.08
CA THR A 154 11.53 -5.50 3.52
C THR A 154 12.20 -4.20 3.97
N PHE A 155 13.24 -4.31 4.81
CA PHE A 155 13.93 -3.16 5.38
C PHE A 155 14.81 -2.42 4.36
N GLU A 156 15.41 -3.14 3.42
CA GLU A 156 16.13 -2.55 2.28
C GLU A 156 15.18 -1.74 1.38
N ALA A 157 13.99 -2.30 1.06
CA ALA A 157 12.99 -1.59 0.27
C ALA A 157 12.54 -0.27 0.93
N LEU A 158 12.34 -0.28 2.26
CA LEU A 158 11.93 0.92 3.01
C LEU A 158 13.04 1.97 3.12
N THR A 159 14.30 1.54 3.18
CA THR A 159 15.46 2.45 3.21
C THR A 159 15.51 3.29 1.93
N ASN A 160 15.31 2.65 0.77
CA ASN A 160 15.24 3.33 -0.52
C ASN A 160 14.12 4.38 -0.54
N ILE A 161 12.95 4.01 0.00
CA ILE A 161 11.78 4.89 0.07
C ILE A 161 12.00 6.09 1.01
N ARG A 162 12.68 5.92 2.15
CA ARG A 162 12.97 7.06 3.05
C ARG A 162 13.78 8.14 2.34
N ALA A 163 14.76 7.76 1.51
CA ALA A 163 15.49 8.72 0.69
C ALA A 163 14.52 9.54 -0.18
N LEU A 164 13.47 8.91 -0.71
CA LEU A 164 12.46 9.57 -1.55
C LEU A 164 11.55 10.51 -0.74
N LEU A 165 11.16 10.12 0.48
CA LEU A 165 10.37 10.98 1.36
C LEU A 165 11.17 12.21 1.81
N GLY A 166 12.47 12.04 2.09
CA GLY A 166 13.39 13.16 2.34
C GLY A 166 13.48 14.11 1.13
N ALA A 167 13.60 13.58 -0.09
CA ALA A 167 13.61 14.39 -1.30
C ALA A 167 12.28 15.12 -1.55
N GLN A 168 11.13 14.49 -1.29
CA GLN A 168 9.83 15.16 -1.41
C GLN A 168 9.68 16.31 -0.40
N ALA A 169 10.20 16.16 0.81
CA ALA A 169 10.23 17.24 1.80
C ALA A 169 11.09 18.41 1.31
N ILE A 170 12.25 18.12 0.71
CA ILE A 170 13.13 19.13 0.09
C ILE A 170 12.40 19.83 -1.06
N ILE A 171 11.77 19.10 -1.98
CA ILE A 171 11.02 19.67 -3.11
C ILE A 171 9.88 20.57 -2.61
N ARG A 172 9.09 20.14 -1.62
CA ARG A 172 8.02 20.95 -1.03
C ARG A 172 8.55 22.19 -0.31
N SER A 173 9.69 22.08 0.37
CA SER A 173 10.36 23.25 0.97
C SER A 173 11.01 24.16 -0.08
N GLY A 174 11.31 23.61 -1.26
CA GLY A 174 11.90 24.27 -2.41
C GLY A 174 10.91 24.91 -3.38
N GLU A 175 9.60 24.69 -3.21
CA GLU A 175 8.55 25.45 -3.90
C GLU A 175 8.55 26.91 -3.40
N GLY A 176 9.55 27.68 -3.88
CA GLY A 176 9.78 29.08 -3.51
C GLY A 176 11.25 29.50 -3.49
N THR A 177 12.20 28.56 -3.49
CA THR A 177 13.65 28.84 -3.46
C THR A 177 14.34 28.29 -4.71
N VAL A 178 15.23 29.10 -5.29
CA VAL A 178 16.08 28.68 -6.41
C VAL A 178 17.05 27.64 -5.86
N LEU A 179 16.77 26.35 -6.11
CA LEU A 179 17.67 25.26 -5.78
C LEU A 179 19.01 25.46 -6.46
N ALA A 180 20.11 25.20 -5.74
CA ALA A 180 21.44 25.25 -6.32
C ALA A 180 21.58 24.18 -7.41
N ALA A 181 22.47 24.40 -8.38
CA ALA A 181 22.66 23.49 -9.51
C ALA A 181 23.00 22.05 -9.07
N ASP A 182 23.71 21.90 -7.95
CA ASP A 182 24.07 20.59 -7.39
C ASP A 182 22.88 19.89 -6.72
N GLU A 183 21.97 20.65 -6.08
CA GLU A 183 20.71 20.12 -5.53
C GLU A 183 19.77 19.64 -6.64
N LYS A 184 19.70 20.39 -7.75
CA LYS A 184 18.94 20.00 -8.94
C LYS A 184 19.47 18.70 -9.54
N ARG A 185 20.79 18.55 -9.67
CA ARG A 185 21.42 17.33 -10.19
C ARG A 185 21.16 16.13 -9.26
N GLY A 186 21.21 16.35 -7.94
CA GLY A 186 20.83 15.34 -6.94
C GLY A 186 19.38 14.87 -7.11
N LEU A 187 18.44 15.81 -7.31
CA LEU A 187 17.02 15.48 -7.53
C LEU A 187 16.79 14.71 -8.84
N GLU A 188 17.50 15.04 -9.92
CA GLU A 188 17.38 14.32 -11.20
C GLU A 188 17.88 12.87 -11.09
N THR A 189 19.01 12.65 -10.41
CA THR A 189 19.50 11.29 -10.12
C THR A 189 18.51 10.53 -9.25
N MET A 190 18.03 11.14 -8.16
CA MET A 190 17.05 10.51 -7.28
C MET A 190 15.77 10.15 -8.02
N ARG A 191 15.29 11.00 -8.93
CA ARG A 191 14.11 10.70 -9.76
C ARG A 191 14.33 9.46 -10.64
N GLY A 192 15.52 9.29 -11.21
CA GLY A 192 15.89 8.09 -11.96
C GLY A 192 15.91 6.84 -11.08
N ASP A 193 16.45 6.95 -9.88
CA ASP A 193 16.52 5.84 -8.92
C ASP A 193 15.13 5.43 -8.40
N VAL A 194 14.25 6.40 -8.10
CA VAL A 194 12.84 6.15 -7.78
C VAL A 194 12.18 5.34 -8.88
N TRP A 195 12.41 5.75 -10.12
CA TRP A 195 11.77 5.15 -11.27
C TRP A 195 12.22 3.71 -11.48
N ASN A 196 13.53 3.46 -11.45
CA ASN A 196 14.07 2.11 -11.58
C ASN A 196 13.55 1.19 -10.46
N TRP A 197 13.52 1.70 -9.22
CA TRP A 197 12.96 0.97 -8.09
C TRP A 197 11.45 0.68 -8.26
N MET A 198 10.65 1.66 -8.68
CA MET A 198 9.22 1.45 -8.94
C MET A 198 9.01 0.41 -10.05
N LYS A 199 9.80 0.51 -11.13
CA LYS A 199 9.76 -0.43 -12.25
C LYS A 199 10.05 -1.86 -11.78
N GLU A 200 11.09 -2.05 -10.97
CA GLU A 200 11.42 -3.35 -10.38
C GLU A 200 10.27 -3.89 -9.53
N GLN A 201 9.64 -3.06 -8.69
CA GLN A 201 8.51 -3.49 -7.85
C GLN A 201 7.27 -3.88 -8.69
N MET A 202 7.02 -3.16 -9.79
CA MET A 202 5.87 -3.40 -10.66
C MET A 202 6.02 -4.64 -11.54
N GLU A 203 7.20 -4.86 -12.14
CA GLU A 203 7.43 -6.01 -13.03
C GLU A 203 7.15 -7.35 -12.31
N GLU A 204 7.55 -7.48 -11.04
CA GLU A 204 7.25 -8.71 -10.28
C GLU A 204 5.81 -8.77 -9.76
N SER A 205 5.20 -7.64 -9.41
CA SER A 205 3.76 -7.66 -9.07
C SER A 205 2.94 -8.18 -10.26
N CYS A 206 3.31 -7.79 -11.48
CA CYS A 206 2.69 -8.31 -12.71
C CYS A 206 3.03 -9.80 -12.94
N ASP A 207 4.28 -10.21 -12.75
CA ASP A 207 4.71 -11.60 -12.98
C ASP A 207 4.11 -12.57 -11.93
N GLU A 208 4.06 -12.19 -10.65
CA GLU A 208 3.44 -12.99 -9.58
C GLU A 208 1.92 -13.10 -9.78
N LEU A 209 1.25 -11.99 -10.13
CA LEU A 209 -0.18 -12.02 -10.46
C LEU A 209 -0.44 -12.88 -11.70
N ALA A 210 0.36 -12.76 -12.76
CA ALA A 210 0.24 -13.58 -13.96
C ALA A 210 0.49 -15.07 -13.68
N PHE A 211 1.45 -15.39 -12.80
CA PHE A 211 1.72 -16.75 -12.35
C PHE A 211 0.53 -17.33 -11.57
N HIS A 212 -0.03 -16.59 -10.61
CA HIS A 212 -1.19 -17.01 -9.84
C HIS A 212 -2.45 -17.16 -10.70
N MET A 213 -2.71 -16.22 -11.63
CA MET A 213 -3.81 -16.34 -12.59
C MET A 213 -3.67 -17.57 -13.47
N LYS A 214 -2.43 -17.90 -13.91
CA LYS A 214 -2.18 -19.10 -14.72
C LYS A 214 -2.41 -20.39 -13.93
N ASP A 215 -2.03 -20.41 -12.66
CA ASP A 215 -2.24 -21.55 -11.75
C ASP A 215 -3.74 -21.76 -11.46
N GLU A 216 -4.48 -20.69 -11.19
CA GLU A 216 -5.96 -20.73 -11.08
C GLU A 216 -6.63 -21.20 -12.37
N MET A 217 -6.13 -20.78 -13.54
CA MET A 217 -6.62 -21.24 -14.85
C MET A 217 -6.28 -22.71 -15.13
N HIS A 218 -5.19 -23.26 -14.61
CA HIS A 218 -4.84 -24.68 -14.75
C HIS A 218 -5.60 -25.59 -13.78
N MET A 219 -6.19 -25.03 -12.72
CA MET A 219 -7.04 -25.73 -11.76
C MET A 219 -8.54 -25.71 -12.13
N ALA A 220 -8.91 -25.04 -13.23
CA ALA A 220 -10.27 -25.10 -13.77
C ALA A 220 -10.51 -26.51 -14.36
N PRO A 221 -11.49 -27.28 -13.85
CA PRO A 221 -11.72 -28.65 -14.29
C PRO A 221 -12.31 -28.66 -15.71
N ASP A 222 -11.53 -29.07 -16.71
CA ASP A 222 -11.90 -29.40 -18.10
C ASP A 222 -13.25 -28.84 -18.60
N GLY A 223 -13.40 -27.52 -18.45
CA GLY A 223 -14.63 -26.78 -18.69
C GLY A 223 -14.50 -25.95 -19.95
N ASP A 224 -14.69 -26.61 -21.09
CA ASP A 224 -15.03 -26.03 -22.40
C ASP A 224 -14.33 -24.69 -22.77
N SER A 225 -13.10 -24.82 -23.29
CA SER A 225 -12.32 -23.70 -23.85
C SER A 225 -13.01 -22.94 -25.00
N SER A 226 -14.17 -23.40 -25.50
CA SER A 226 -14.89 -22.74 -26.59
C SER A 226 -15.63 -21.47 -26.19
N ALA A 227 -15.92 -21.27 -24.90
CA ALA A 227 -16.58 -20.07 -24.41
C ALA A 227 -15.63 -18.86 -24.31
N ILE A 228 -14.34 -19.09 -24.07
CA ILE A 228 -13.35 -18.03 -23.83
C ILE A 228 -12.84 -17.44 -25.15
N ASN A 229 -12.64 -18.26 -26.19
CA ASN A 229 -12.22 -17.74 -27.50
C ASN A 229 -13.25 -16.79 -28.13
N ARG A 230 -14.54 -16.95 -27.80
CA ARG A 230 -15.60 -16.06 -28.29
C ARG A 230 -15.58 -14.67 -27.65
N GLY A 231 -15.04 -14.54 -26.42
CA GLY A 231 -14.93 -13.25 -25.72
C GLY A 231 -13.72 -12.42 -26.15
N LEU A 232 -12.65 -13.04 -26.68
CA LEU A 232 -11.47 -12.33 -27.16
C LEU A 232 -11.66 -11.74 -28.57
N GLU A 233 -12.42 -12.42 -29.44
CA GLU A 233 -12.76 -11.90 -30.78
C GLU A 233 -13.69 -10.66 -30.72
N GLU A 234 -14.63 -10.60 -29.77
CA GLU A 234 -15.52 -9.44 -29.60
C GLU A 234 -14.78 -8.17 -29.10
N VAL A 235 -13.65 -8.33 -28.39
CA VAL A 235 -12.83 -7.19 -27.93
C VAL A 235 -11.98 -6.63 -29.07
N GLU A 236 -11.45 -7.49 -29.96
CA GLU A 236 -10.68 -7.02 -31.13
C GLU A 236 -11.54 -6.28 -32.16
N GLU A 237 -12.80 -6.68 -32.38
CA GLU A 237 -13.70 -5.94 -33.30
C GLU A 237 -14.07 -4.55 -32.76
N SER A 238 -14.24 -4.40 -31.44
CA SER A 238 -14.59 -3.12 -30.83
C SER A 238 -13.51 -2.04 -30.99
N PHE A 239 -12.23 -2.44 -31.04
CA PHE A 239 -11.09 -1.53 -31.19
C PHE A 239 -10.85 -1.07 -32.63
N ILE A 240 -11.36 -1.79 -33.64
CA ILE A 240 -11.17 -1.45 -35.05
C ILE A 240 -12.25 -0.46 -35.53
N THR A 241 -13.44 -0.44 -34.92
CA THR A 241 -14.55 0.42 -35.36
C THR A 241 -14.59 1.83 -34.76
N GLU A 242 -13.88 2.13 -33.67
CA GLU A 242 -13.83 3.50 -33.10
C GLU A 242 -12.67 4.37 -33.63
N GLY A 243 -11.91 3.87 -34.60
CA GLY A 243 -10.73 4.53 -35.18
C GLY A 243 -10.83 4.94 -36.66
N ALA A 244 -12.03 5.02 -37.24
CA ALA A 244 -12.24 5.41 -38.65
C ALA A 244 -13.27 6.54 -38.80
#